data_AF-A0A352IY08-F1
#
_entry.id   AF-A0A352IY08-F1
#
_cell.length_a   1.000
_cell.length_b   1.000
_cell.length_c   1.000
_cell.angle_alpha   90.00
_cell.angle_beta   90.00
_cell.angle_gamma   90.00
#
_symmetry.space_group_name_H-M   'P 1'
#
loop_
_entity.id
_entity.type
_entity.pdbx_description
1 polymer ?
#
loop_
_entity_poly.entity_id
_entity_poly.type
_entity_poly.pdbx_seq_one_letter_code
_entity_poly.pdbx_strand_id
1 'polypeptide(L)'
;MIGDVMAMVNGWIENFGLLSEAWRVGIVVFALVFGTATVAYIASHIIAALERKFSQTKNLFDDALLHAARKPVVAFVWLQGVYWAAEVAHKYSEAEIFKANESVLQIGFIFVLVWAILRLIKEAEGILVSPLKMKQPMDYTTVNAVSKLSRAVVI
;
A
#
# COMPACT_ATOMS: atom_id res chain seq x y z
N MET A 1 -6.24 -8.70 17.43
CA MET A 1 -5.16 -7.82 16.94
C MET A 1 -5.57 -6.35 16.88
N ILE A 2 -6.58 -5.92 16.11
CA ILE A 2 -6.99 -4.49 16.05
C ILE A 2 -7.59 -4.01 17.39
N GLY A 3 -8.46 -4.82 18.00
CA GLY A 3 -9.03 -4.52 19.32
C GLY A 3 -7.96 -4.34 20.41
N ASP A 4 -6.84 -5.07 20.31
CA ASP A 4 -5.74 -5.01 21.28
C ASP A 4 -4.94 -3.70 21.13
N VAL A 5 -4.69 -3.27 19.89
CA VAL A 5 -4.05 -1.97 19.59
C VAL A 5 -4.94 -0.82 20.07
N MET A 6 -6.24 -0.90 19.80
CA MET A 6 -7.20 0.11 20.27
C MET A 6 -7.31 0.13 21.79
N ALA A 7 -7.31 -1.02 22.45
CA ALA A 7 -7.30 -1.11 23.91
C ALA A 7 -6.02 -0.50 24.51
N MET A 8 -4.86 -0.77 23.91
CA MET A 8 -3.59 -0.18 24.32
C MET A 8 -3.59 1.35 24.15
N VAL A 9 -4.10 1.85 23.03
CA VAL A 9 -4.23 3.29 22.76
C VAL A 9 -5.19 3.95 23.75
N ASN A 10 -6.36 3.36 24.00
CA ASN A 10 -7.35 3.87 24.96
C ASN A 10 -6.76 3.95 26.38
N GLY A 11 -6.07 2.89 26.83
CA GLY A 11 -5.43 2.88 28.14
C GLY A 11 -4.33 3.94 28.26
N TRP A 12 -3.62 4.25 27.17
CA TRP A 12 -2.62 5.32 27.16
C TRP A 12 -3.27 6.71 27.21
N ILE A 13 -4.37 6.91 26.48
CA ILE A 13 -5.16 8.15 26.49
C ILE A 13 -5.74 8.42 27.89
N GLU A 14 -6.35 7.42 28.54
CA GLU A 14 -6.99 7.58 29.85
C GLU A 14 -5.99 7.96 30.95
N ASN A 15 -4.80 7.35 30.93
CA ASN A 15 -3.74 7.60 31.92
C ASN A 15 -3.13 9.02 31.85
N PHE A 16 -3.32 9.76 30.75
CA PHE A 16 -2.71 11.07 30.54
C PHE A 16 -3.50 12.24 31.16
N GLY A 17 -3.79 12.18 32.46
CA GLY A 17 -4.66 13.09 33.24
C GLY A 17 -4.46 14.62 33.11
N LEU A 18 -3.38 15.09 32.47
CA LEU A 18 -2.96 16.49 32.44
C LEU A 18 -3.50 17.30 31.24
N LEU A 19 -4.05 16.64 30.21
CA LEU A 19 -4.55 17.30 28.99
C LEU A 19 -6.06 17.08 28.82
N SER A 20 -6.75 18.00 28.13
CA SER A 20 -8.15 17.81 27.73
C SER A 20 -8.26 16.68 26.71
N GLU A 21 -9.41 16.00 26.65
CA GLU A 21 -9.59 14.84 25.77
C GLU A 21 -9.28 15.13 24.30
N ALA A 22 -9.69 16.31 23.80
CA ALA A 22 -9.42 16.75 22.44
C ALA A 22 -7.91 16.79 22.12
N TRP A 23 -7.09 17.27 23.05
CA TRP A 23 -5.63 17.31 22.87
C TRP A 23 -5.01 15.91 22.90
N ARG A 24 -5.52 15.00 23.75
CA ARG A 24 -5.01 13.61 23.81
C ARG A 24 -5.28 12.88 22.49
N VAL A 25 -6.49 13.00 21.95
CA VAL A 25 -6.87 12.40 20.67
C VAL A 25 -6.03 12.96 19.53
N GLY A 26 -5.84 14.29 19.50
CA GLY A 26 -5.01 14.94 18.48
C GLY A 26 -3.58 14.42 18.46
N ILE A 27 -2.95 14.25 19.64
CA ILE A 27 -1.60 13.69 19.75
C ILE A 27 -1.54 12.25 19.25
N VAL A 28 -2.53 11.41 19.60
CA VAL A 28 -2.57 10.02 19.15
C VAL A 28 -2.77 9.91 17.64
N VAL A 29 -3.69 10.67 17.07
CA VAL A 29 -3.90 10.72 15.61
C VAL A 29 -2.63 11.18 14.91
N PHE A 30 -1.97 12.23 15.41
CA PHE A 30 -0.70 12.69 14.87
C PHE A 30 0.38 11.61 14.95
N ALA A 31 0.53 10.95 16.10
CA ALA A 31 1.51 9.87 16.29
C ALA A 31 1.24 8.69 15.36
N LEU A 32 -0.03 8.31 15.14
CA LEU A 32 -0.42 7.26 14.20
C LEU A 32 -0.08 7.62 12.75
N VAL A 33 -0.43 8.82 12.30
CA VAL A 33 -0.11 9.29 10.93
C VAL A 33 1.41 9.41 10.75
N PHE A 34 2.11 9.94 11.74
CA PHE A 34 3.58 10.05 11.72
C PHE A 34 4.26 8.67 11.69
N GLY A 35 3.78 7.73 12.51
CA GLY A 35 4.23 6.34 12.49
C GLY A 35 3.98 5.68 11.14
N THR A 36 2.80 5.91 10.54
CA THR A 36 2.45 5.44 9.19
C THR A 36 3.41 5.99 8.15
N ALA A 37 3.69 7.29 8.16
CA ALA A 37 4.63 7.93 7.24
C ALA A 37 6.05 7.35 7.41
N THR A 38 6.45 7.07 8.65
CA THR A 38 7.74 6.42 8.96
C THR A 38 7.80 5.01 8.37
N VAL A 39 6.75 4.19 8.56
CA VAL A 39 6.66 2.84 7.97
C VAL A 39 6.64 2.91 6.44
N ALA A 40 5.91 3.85 5.85
CA ALA A 40 5.84 4.05 4.41
C ALA A 40 7.22 4.43 3.82
N TYR A 41 7.95 5.30 4.52
CA TYR A 41 9.33 5.66 4.17
C TYR A 41 10.26 4.44 4.24
N ILE A 42 10.23 3.69 5.33
CA ILE A 42 11.04 2.48 5.52
C ILE A 42 10.71 1.44 4.43
N ALA A 43 9.43 1.17 4.18
CA ALA A 43 8.99 0.24 3.15
C ALA A 43 9.49 0.65 1.76
N SER A 44 9.36 1.94 1.41
CA SER A 44 9.90 2.47 0.15
C SER A 44 11.43 2.30 0.05
N HIS A 45 12.14 2.50 1.15
CA HIS A 45 13.59 2.36 1.21
C HIS A 45 14.04 0.90 1.09
N ILE A 46 13.38 -0.02 1.80
CA ILE A 46 13.64 -1.46 1.72
C ILE A 46 13.41 -1.96 0.30
N ILE A 47 12.29 -1.62 -0.33
CA ILE A 47 11.99 -2.07 -1.70
C ILE A 47 13.03 -1.50 -2.68
N ALA A 48 13.43 -0.24 -2.53
CA ALA A 48 14.49 0.34 -3.37
C ALA A 48 15.85 -0.34 -3.15
N ALA A 49 16.18 -0.74 -1.92
CA ALA A 49 17.39 -1.49 -1.62
C ALA A 49 17.35 -2.90 -2.22
N LEU A 50 16.20 -3.57 -2.17
CA LEU A 50 15.97 -4.86 -2.82
C LEU A 50 16.12 -4.73 -4.34
N GLU A 51 15.47 -3.75 -4.97
CA GLU A 51 15.56 -3.48 -6.41
C GLU A 51 17.03 -3.27 -6.86
N ARG A 52 17.86 -2.58 -6.06
CA ARG A 52 19.30 -2.44 -6.34
C ARG A 52 20.09 -3.74 -6.22
N LYS A 53 19.63 -4.69 -5.41
CA LYS A 53 20.28 -5.99 -5.22
C LYS A 53 19.85 -6.99 -6.29
N PHE A 54 18.56 -6.99 -6.66
CA PHE A 54 18.03 -7.86 -7.70
C PHE A 54 18.46 -7.43 -9.11
N SER A 55 18.75 -6.14 -9.35
CA SER A 55 19.33 -5.68 -10.60
C SER A 55 20.73 -6.25 -10.90
N GLN A 56 21.40 -6.82 -9.89
CA GLN A 56 22.67 -7.54 -10.04
C GLN A 56 22.46 -9.02 -10.42
N THR A 57 21.23 -9.51 -10.36
CA THR A 57 20.84 -10.87 -10.73
C THR A 57 20.35 -10.92 -12.18
N LYS A 58 20.33 -12.11 -12.77
CA LYS A 58 19.85 -12.28 -14.16
C LYS A 58 18.32 -12.41 -14.28
N ASN A 59 17.57 -12.34 -13.17
CA ASN A 59 16.13 -12.58 -13.18
C ASN A 59 15.33 -11.28 -13.32
N LEU A 60 14.92 -10.99 -14.56
CA LEU A 60 14.17 -9.77 -14.88
C LEU A 60 12.74 -9.76 -14.31
N PHE A 61 12.15 -10.92 -14.02
CA PHE A 61 10.78 -11.01 -13.49
C PHE A 61 10.70 -10.59 -12.03
N ASP A 62 11.75 -10.87 -11.23
CA ASP A 62 11.81 -10.44 -9.83
C ASP A 62 11.94 -8.91 -9.74
N ASP A 63 12.77 -8.32 -10.60
CA ASP A 63 12.91 -6.87 -10.73
C ASP A 63 11.59 -6.21 -11.12
N ALA A 64 10.89 -6.77 -12.13
CA ALA A 64 9.58 -6.28 -12.54
C ALA A 64 8.54 -6.36 -11.42
N LEU A 65 8.53 -7.46 -10.65
CA LEU A 65 7.60 -7.63 -9.54
C LEU A 65 7.84 -6.57 -8.45
N LEU A 66 9.09 -6.37 -8.04
CA LEU A 66 9.45 -5.37 -7.05
C LEU A 66 9.13 -3.95 -7.54
N HIS A 67 9.44 -3.64 -8.80
CA HIS A 67 9.16 -2.34 -9.39
C HIS A 67 7.66 -2.05 -9.47
N ALA A 68 6.86 -3.04 -9.87
CA ALA A 68 5.41 -2.95 -9.94
C ALA A 68 4.80 -2.77 -8.55
N ALA A 69 5.25 -3.56 -7.57
CA ALA A 69 4.71 -3.59 -6.20
C ALA A 69 5.11 -2.37 -5.34
N ARG A 70 6.23 -1.70 -5.64
CA ARG A 70 6.77 -0.60 -4.81
C ARG A 70 5.75 0.48 -4.45
N LYS A 71 5.07 1.04 -5.46
CA LYS A 71 4.09 2.12 -5.23
C LYS A 71 2.80 1.60 -4.56
N PRO A 72 2.20 0.47 -5.00
CA PRO A 72 1.08 -0.15 -4.30
C PRO A 72 1.33 -0.46 -2.83
N VAL A 73 2.50 -0.98 -2.47
CA VAL A 73 2.83 -1.27 -1.06
C VAL A 73 2.82 0.01 -0.21
N VAL A 74 3.43 1.09 -0.71
CA VAL A 74 3.41 2.38 -0.01
C VAL A 74 1.98 2.93 0.11
N ALA A 75 1.17 2.80 -0.94
CA ALA A 75 -0.23 3.21 -0.89
C ALA A 75 -1.05 2.37 0.10
N PHE A 76 -0.79 1.07 0.19
CA PHE A 76 -1.43 0.19 1.16
C PHE A 76 -1.09 0.58 2.61
N VAL A 77 0.18 0.91 2.89
CA VAL A 77 0.59 1.41 4.21
C VAL A 77 -0.18 2.67 4.57
N TRP A 78 -0.30 3.62 3.64
CA TRP A 78 -1.10 4.83 3.84
C TRP A 78 -2.58 4.53 4.05
N LEU A 79 -3.16 3.63 3.26
CA LEU A 79 -4.55 3.22 3.39
C LEU A 79 -4.85 2.70 4.80
N GLN A 80 -4.00 1.82 5.33
CA GLN A 80 -4.13 1.26 6.68
C GLN A 80 -3.94 2.32 7.78
N GLY A 81 -2.91 3.16 7.65
CA GLY A 81 -2.63 4.17 8.65
C GLY A 81 -3.69 5.27 8.73
N VAL A 82 -4.21 5.72 7.59
CA VAL A 82 -5.33 6.67 7.54
C VAL A 82 -6.59 6.05 8.12
N TYR A 83 -6.87 4.78 7.79
CA TYR A 83 -8.01 4.05 8.36
C TYR A 83 -7.95 4.02 9.90
N TRP A 84 -6.80 3.68 10.49
CA TRP A 84 -6.63 3.67 11.95
C TRP A 84 -6.75 5.06 12.57
N ALA A 85 -6.16 6.08 11.94
CA ALA A 85 -6.26 7.46 12.40
C ALA A 85 -7.72 7.96 12.39
N ALA A 86 -8.47 7.62 11.32
CA ALA A 86 -9.88 7.95 11.18
C ALA A 86 -10.74 7.23 12.23
N GLU A 87 -10.44 5.96 12.52
CA GLU A 87 -11.17 5.18 13.52
C GLU A 87 -10.99 5.75 14.93
N VAL A 88 -9.76 6.14 15.29
CA VAL A 88 -9.48 6.82 16.56
C VAL A 88 -10.21 8.17 16.61
N ALA A 89 -10.21 8.95 15.52
CA ALA A 89 -10.93 10.22 15.47
C ALA A 89 -12.45 10.05 15.60
N HIS A 90 -13.03 9.00 14.99
CA HIS A 90 -14.47 8.75 15.02
C HIS A 90 -14.99 8.50 16.42
N LYS A 91 -14.29 7.64 17.19
CA LYS A 91 -14.69 7.25 18.54
C LYS A 91 -14.88 8.43 19.49
N TYR A 92 -14.20 9.55 19.26
CA TYR A 92 -14.28 10.76 20.09
C TYR A 92 -15.11 11.89 19.48
N SER A 93 -15.33 11.88 18.17
CA SER A 93 -16.05 12.96 17.47
C SER A 93 -17.52 12.62 17.14
N GLU A 94 -17.94 11.34 17.20
CA GLU A 94 -19.29 10.86 16.82
C GLU A 94 -19.74 11.29 15.39
N ALA A 95 -18.80 11.76 14.55
CA ALA A 95 -19.13 12.34 13.25
C ALA A 95 -19.52 11.25 12.23
N GLU A 96 -20.66 11.43 11.56
CA GLU A 96 -21.22 10.42 10.64
C GLU A 96 -20.34 10.09 9.43
N ILE A 97 -19.44 11.00 9.05
CA ILE A 97 -18.51 10.83 7.92
C ILE A 97 -17.59 9.60 8.08
N PHE A 98 -17.41 9.10 9.30
CA PHE A 98 -16.55 7.95 9.58
C PHE A 98 -17.29 6.60 9.62
N LYS A 99 -18.63 6.58 9.48
CA LYS A 99 -19.39 5.31 9.41
C LYS A 99 -19.05 4.47 8.17
N ALA A 100 -18.55 5.10 7.11
CA ALA A 100 -18.15 4.44 5.87
C ALA A 100 -16.68 3.97 5.86
N ASN A 101 -15.94 4.15 6.97
CA ASN A 101 -14.50 3.90 7.04
C ASN A 101 -14.13 2.45 6.65
N GLU A 102 -14.92 1.47 7.08
CA GLU A 102 -14.70 0.06 6.72
C GLU A 102 -14.90 -0.21 5.23
N SER A 103 -15.98 0.31 4.63
CA SER A 103 -16.23 0.17 3.20
C SER A 103 -15.13 0.84 2.35
N VAL A 104 -14.64 2.00 2.79
CA VAL A 104 -13.54 2.73 2.14
C VAL A 104 -12.26 1.89 2.18
N LEU A 105 -11.95 1.25 3.31
CA LEU A 105 -10.79 0.36 3.43
C LEU A 105 -10.89 -0.83 2.47
N GLN A 106 -12.05 -1.49 2.41
CA GLN A 106 -12.27 -2.65 1.53
C GLN A 106 -12.11 -2.26 0.06
N ILE A 107 -12.75 -1.18 -0.39
CA ILE A 107 -12.64 -0.69 -1.77
C ILE A 107 -11.20 -0.23 -2.06
N GLY A 108 -10.59 0.49 -1.13
CA GLY A 108 -9.21 0.94 -1.26
C GLY A 108 -8.22 -0.22 -1.38
N PHE A 109 -8.44 -1.31 -0.64
CA PHE A 109 -7.61 -2.50 -0.71
C PHE A 109 -7.70 -3.16 -2.09
N ILE A 110 -8.92 -3.39 -2.58
CA ILE A 110 -9.18 -3.94 -3.91
C ILE A 110 -8.51 -3.05 -4.96
N PHE A 111 -8.69 -1.73 -4.87
CA PHE A 111 -8.09 -0.77 -5.79
C PHE A 111 -6.56 -0.87 -5.82
N VAL A 112 -5.90 -0.92 -4.65
CA VAL A 112 -4.44 -1.04 -4.56
C VAL A 112 -3.95 -2.37 -5.15
N LEU A 113 -4.69 -3.45 -4.94
CA LEU A 113 -4.35 -4.77 -5.46
C LEU A 113 -4.49 -4.83 -6.98
N VAL A 114 -5.61 -4.34 -7.52
CA VAL A 114 -5.84 -4.19 -8.97
C VAL A 114 -4.74 -3.33 -9.58
N TRP A 115 -4.41 -2.19 -8.95
CA TRP A 115 -3.34 -1.32 -9.41
C TRP A 115 -1.97 -2.01 -9.44
N ALA A 116 -1.66 -2.84 -8.43
CA ALA A 116 -0.42 -3.61 -8.40
C ALA A 116 -0.32 -4.61 -9.56
N ILE A 117 -1.41 -5.36 -9.82
CA ILE A 117 -1.45 -6.35 -10.89
C ILE A 117 -1.37 -5.68 -12.27
N LEU A 118 -2.09 -4.57 -12.48
CA LEU A 118 -2.04 -3.83 -13.73
C LEU A 118 -0.62 -3.29 -14.02
N ARG A 119 0.10 -2.84 -12.98
CA ARG A 119 1.52 -2.46 -13.13
C ARG A 119 2.38 -3.67 -13.47
N LEU A 120 2.16 -4.82 -12.83
CA LEU A 120 2.92 -6.04 -13.10
C LEU A 120 2.75 -6.51 -14.55
N ILE A 121 1.51 -6.51 -15.07
CA ILE A 121 1.24 -6.85 -16.47
C ILE A 121 2.02 -5.93 -17.42
N LYS A 122 2.06 -4.63 -17.12
CA LYS A 122 2.80 -3.65 -17.93
C LYS A 122 4.32 -3.89 -17.91
N GLU A 123 4.89 -4.21 -16.76
CA GLU A 123 6.32 -4.52 -16.66
C GLU A 123 6.66 -5.83 -17.40
N ALA A 124 5.81 -6.86 -17.26
CA ALA A 124 5.98 -8.14 -17.95
C ALA A 124 5.93 -7.98 -19.48
N GLU A 125 5.00 -7.18 -20.00
CA GLU A 125 4.90 -6.83 -21.42
C GLU A 125 6.21 -6.21 -21.94
N GLY A 126 6.77 -5.26 -21.19
CA GLY A 126 8.04 -4.61 -21.54
C GLY A 126 9.24 -5.56 -21.53
N ILE A 127 9.22 -6.61 -20.71
CA ILE A 127 10.26 -7.64 -20.70
C ILE A 127 10.10 -8.57 -21.90
N LEU A 128 8.88 -9.06 -22.16
CA LEU A 128 8.60 -10.09 -23.17
C LEU A 128 8.88 -9.63 -24.61
N VAL A 129 8.65 -8.35 -24.92
CA VAL A 129 8.87 -7.78 -26.26
C VAL A 129 10.32 -7.36 -26.49
N SER A 130 11.11 -7.14 -25.44
CA SER A 130 12.41 -6.50 -25.56
C SER A 130 13.52 -7.48 -25.98
N PRO A 131 14.15 -7.29 -27.16
CA PRO A 131 15.26 -8.15 -27.62
C PRO A 131 16.53 -8.00 -26.78
N LEU A 132 16.63 -6.93 -25.99
CA LEU A 132 17.74 -6.71 -25.05
C LEU A 132 17.56 -7.49 -23.75
N LYS A 133 16.32 -7.86 -23.42
CA LYS A 133 15.93 -8.48 -22.14
C LYS A 133 15.60 -9.97 -22.28
N MET A 134 15.16 -10.41 -23.46
CA MET A 134 14.78 -11.79 -23.74
C MET A 134 15.70 -12.42 -24.79
N LYS A 135 16.13 -13.67 -24.54
CA LYS A 135 16.87 -14.46 -25.55
C LYS A 135 16.03 -14.78 -26.79
N GLN A 136 14.73 -14.96 -26.58
CA GLN A 136 13.73 -15.16 -27.63
C GLN A 136 12.58 -14.18 -27.35
N PRO A 137 12.67 -12.94 -27.87
CA PRO A 137 11.61 -11.95 -27.69
C PRO A 137 10.34 -12.44 -28.40
N MET A 138 9.20 -12.21 -27.76
CA MET A 138 7.90 -12.54 -28.34
C MET A 138 7.43 -11.42 -29.26
N ASP A 139 6.64 -11.77 -30.28
CA ASP A 139 6.06 -10.79 -31.19
C ASP A 139 5.14 -9.80 -30.45
N TYR A 140 5.26 -8.51 -30.78
CA TYR A 140 4.53 -7.44 -30.10
C TYR A 140 3.02 -7.62 -30.18
N THR A 141 2.48 -8.11 -31.30
CA THR A 141 1.03 -8.29 -31.45
C THR A 141 0.49 -9.35 -30.49
N THR A 142 1.28 -10.41 -30.24
CA THR A 142 0.92 -11.49 -29.32
C THR A 142 0.94 -11.01 -27.88
N VAL A 143 2.03 -10.36 -27.44
CA VAL A 143 2.14 -9.85 -26.07
C VAL A 143 1.06 -8.78 -25.80
N ASN A 144 0.78 -7.91 -26.76
CA ASN A 144 -0.26 -6.89 -26.62
C ASN A 144 -1.66 -7.52 -26.48
N ALA A 145 -1.97 -8.56 -27.27
CA ALA A 145 -3.23 -9.29 -27.13
C ALA A 145 -3.37 -9.94 -25.75
N VAL A 146 -2.32 -10.63 -25.27
CA VAL A 146 -2.30 -11.25 -23.94
C VAL A 146 -2.42 -10.19 -22.84
N SER A 147 -1.66 -9.09 -22.92
CA SER A 147 -1.71 -7.97 -21.97
C SER A 147 -3.11 -7.37 -21.86
N LYS A 148 -3.80 -7.14 -22.99
CA LYS A 148 -5.18 -6.65 -23.00
C LYS A 148 -6.15 -7.62 -22.34
N LEU A 149 -6.06 -8.91 -22.67
CA LEU A 149 -6.91 -9.94 -22.06
C LEU A 149 -6.66 -10.05 -20.56
N SER A 150 -5.40 -10.08 -20.11
CA SER A 150 -5.06 -10.12 -18.68
C SER A 150 -5.58 -8.91 -17.94
N ARG A 151 -5.47 -7.70 -18.51
CA ARG A 151 -6.02 -6.47 -17.89
C ARG A 151 -7.55 -6.53 -17.78
N ALA A 152 -8.24 -7.08 -18.79
CA ALA A 152 -9.69 -7.23 -18.77
C ALA A 152 -10.17 -8.26 -17.73
N VAL A 153 -9.38 -9.28 -17.41
CA VAL A 153 -9.70 -10.27 -16.35
C VAL A 153 -9.51 -9.68 -14.95
N VAL A 154 -8.58 -8.75 -14.80
CA VAL A 154 -8.23 -8.15 -13.50
C VAL A 154 -9.21 -7.06 -13.08
N ILE A 155 -9.84 -6.39 -14.05
CA ILE A 155 -10.84 -5.32 -13.84
C ILE A 155 -12.21 -5.95 -13.66
#